data_AF-A0A4Q3GVU1-F1
#
_entry.id   AF-A0A4Q3GVU1-F1
#
_cell.length_a   1.000
_cell.length_b   1.000
_cell.length_c   1.000
_cell.angle_alpha   90.00
_cell.angle_beta   90.00
_cell.angle_gamma   90.00
#
_symmetry.space_group_name_H-M   'P 1'
#
loop_
_entity.id
_entity.type
_entity.pdbx_description
1 polymer ?
#
loop_
_entity_poly.entity_id
_entity_poly.type
_entity_poly.pdbx_seq_one_letter_code
_entity_poly.pdbx_strand_id
1 'polypeptide(L)'
;QGQENSARADLSHIERGLFAVALEDKGFQRPVIMAALGIEKTQLSRLISLTRSLPRSLIEAIGPAPRAGRPRWIGLVEKYTASKRKADVSALLTDREFLSLDTDARFLRVMSFLSAKSVKRRPETLKSEAGLKLAVVERTSTKTQIVFEHTASAPEFAEFVASQLAELHKIFLSRPKT
;
A
#
# COMPACT_ATOMS: atom_id res chain seq x y z
N GLN A 1 37.16 14.65 -5.34
CA GLN A 1 36.64 13.84 -4.22
C GLN A 1 35.83 14.64 -3.16
N GLY A 2 35.53 15.94 -3.35
CA GLY A 2 34.72 16.72 -2.39
C GLY A 2 33.20 16.67 -2.63
N GLN A 3 32.76 16.55 -3.88
CA GLN A 3 31.32 16.64 -4.23
C GLN A 3 30.52 15.37 -3.87
N GLU A 4 31.12 14.18 -3.90
CA GLU A 4 30.43 12.93 -3.51
C GLU A 4 30.18 12.83 -2.00
N ASN A 5 30.99 13.50 -1.17
CA ASN A 5 30.80 13.51 0.28
C ASN A 5 29.77 14.56 0.72
N SER A 6 29.70 15.73 0.06
CA SER A 6 28.67 16.74 0.35
C SER A 6 27.27 16.28 -0.05
N ALA A 7 27.13 15.58 -1.19
CA ALA A 7 25.85 15.01 -1.61
C ALA A 7 25.30 13.95 -0.63
N ARG A 8 26.18 13.31 0.16
CA ARG A 8 25.77 12.35 1.21
C ARG A 8 25.27 13.04 2.48
N ALA A 9 25.64 14.30 2.71
CA ALA A 9 25.21 15.06 3.88
C ALA A 9 23.74 15.53 3.79
N ASP A 10 23.22 15.68 2.57
CA ASP A 10 21.86 16.16 2.30
C ASP A 10 20.82 15.03 2.17
N LEU A 11 21.22 13.78 2.36
CA LEU A 11 20.31 12.64 2.27
C LEU A 11 19.25 12.68 3.37
N SER A 12 18.00 12.46 2.97
CA SER A 12 16.90 12.30 3.91
C SER A 12 17.14 11.11 4.85
N HIS A 13 16.33 11.01 5.92
CA HIS A 13 16.46 9.89 6.86
C HIS A 13 16.35 8.53 6.16
N ILE A 14 15.39 8.39 5.25
CA ILE A 14 15.16 7.11 4.57
C ILE A 14 16.20 6.82 3.49
N GLU A 15 16.72 7.85 2.82
CA GLU A 15 17.79 7.70 1.82
C GLU A 15 19.09 7.20 2.45
N ARG A 16 19.47 7.74 3.62
CA ARG A 16 20.59 7.20 4.41
C ARG A 16 20.35 5.74 4.79
N GLY A 17 19.11 5.38 5.08
CA GLY A 17 18.70 4.03 5.39
C GLY A 17 18.86 3.06 4.22
N LEU A 18 18.35 3.44 3.04
CA LEU A 18 18.52 2.67 1.80
C LEU A 18 20.00 2.52 1.46
N PHE A 19 20.80 3.57 1.62
CA PHE A 19 22.24 3.51 1.39
C PHE A 19 22.93 2.54 2.35
N ALA A 20 22.63 2.63 3.65
CA ALA A 20 23.16 1.71 4.66
C ALA A 20 22.82 0.25 4.36
N VAL A 21 21.55 -0.03 4.02
CA VAL A 21 21.10 -1.37 3.64
C VAL A 21 21.80 -1.86 2.38
N ALA A 22 21.94 -1.01 1.35
CA ALA A 22 22.59 -1.38 0.10
C ALA A 22 24.08 -1.71 0.28
N LEU A 23 24.78 -1.02 1.19
CA LEU A 23 26.17 -1.35 1.53
C LEU A 23 26.24 -2.65 2.37
N GLU A 24 25.34 -2.84 3.32
CA GLU A 24 25.29 -4.07 4.13
C GLU A 24 24.99 -5.30 3.24
N ASP A 25 24.05 -5.19 2.30
CA ASP A 25 23.71 -6.26 1.34
C ASP A 25 24.87 -6.59 0.38
N LYS A 26 25.77 -5.63 0.13
CA LYS A 26 27.01 -5.82 -0.65
C LYS A 26 28.16 -6.39 0.18
N GLY A 27 27.96 -6.66 1.47
CA GLY A 27 28.96 -7.27 2.36
C GLY A 27 29.95 -6.29 3.01
N PHE A 28 29.70 -4.97 2.93
CA PHE A 28 30.55 -4.00 3.63
C PHE A 28 30.40 -4.11 5.15
N GLN A 29 31.52 -4.06 5.86
CA GLN A 29 31.54 -4.13 7.32
C GLN A 29 30.93 -2.87 7.95
N ARG A 30 30.19 -3.02 9.07
CA ARG A 30 29.50 -1.91 9.73
C ARG A 30 30.40 -0.70 10.07
N PRO A 31 31.66 -0.85 10.51
CA PRO A 31 32.57 0.30 10.70
C PRO A 31 32.79 1.13 9.42
N VAL A 32 32.85 0.49 8.25
CA VAL A 32 32.99 1.17 6.95
C VAL A 32 31.72 1.97 6.63
N ILE A 33 30.56 1.38 6.86
CA ILE A 33 29.26 2.04 6.63
C ILE A 33 29.08 3.23 7.58
N MET A 34 29.46 3.07 8.85
CA MET A 34 29.48 4.14 9.86
C MET A 34 30.34 5.32 9.41
N ALA A 35 31.57 5.04 8.95
CA ALA A 35 32.48 6.07 8.43
C ALA A 35 31.92 6.76 7.19
N ALA A 36 31.32 6.00 6.26
CA ALA A 36 30.73 6.55 5.03
C ALA A 36 29.54 7.48 5.28
N LEU A 37 28.75 7.20 6.32
CA LEU A 37 27.57 8.00 6.70
C LEU A 37 27.85 9.03 7.80
N GLY A 38 29.02 8.99 8.44
CA GLY A 38 29.34 9.84 9.59
C GLY A 38 28.43 9.59 10.80
N ILE A 39 28.00 8.34 11.02
CA ILE A 39 27.06 7.99 12.10
C ILE A 39 27.61 6.91 13.04
N GLU A 40 27.13 6.93 14.27
CA GLU A 40 27.50 5.98 15.32
C GLU A 40 26.79 4.63 15.21
N LYS A 41 27.36 3.59 15.86
CA LYS A 41 26.89 2.20 15.79
C LYS A 41 25.40 2.03 16.10
N THR A 42 24.93 2.72 17.13
CA THR A 42 23.53 2.68 17.59
C THR A 42 22.59 3.31 16.56
N GLN A 43 23.01 4.43 15.96
CA GLN A 43 22.25 5.11 14.92
C GLN A 43 22.18 4.25 13.65
N LEU A 44 23.30 3.68 13.21
CA LEU A 44 23.34 2.78 12.05
C LEU A 44 22.42 1.57 12.25
N SER A 45 22.48 0.92 13.42
CA SER A 45 21.69 -0.27 13.71
C SER A 45 20.18 0.02 13.66
N ARG A 46 19.76 1.16 14.23
CA ARG A 46 18.35 1.59 14.18
C ARG A 46 17.92 1.96 12.75
N LEU A 47 18.79 2.61 12.00
CA LEU A 47 18.54 3.05 10.64
C LEU A 47 18.32 1.86 9.69
N ILE A 48 19.20 0.85 9.75
CA ILE A 48 19.08 -0.39 8.97
C ILE A 48 17.80 -1.14 9.38
N SER A 49 17.57 -1.32 10.69
CA SER A 49 16.40 -2.04 11.20
C SER A 49 15.08 -1.41 10.73
N LEU A 50 14.96 -0.08 10.82
CA LEU A 50 13.79 0.65 10.33
C LEU A 50 13.59 0.46 8.82
N THR A 51 14.66 0.60 8.04
CA THR A 51 14.59 0.50 6.57
C THR A 51 14.17 -0.91 6.13
N ARG A 52 14.68 -1.96 6.79
CA ARG A 52 14.31 -3.36 6.51
C ARG A 52 12.89 -3.73 6.99
N SER A 53 12.27 -2.92 7.84
CA SER A 53 10.91 -3.18 8.38
C SER A 53 9.79 -2.84 7.39
N LEU A 54 10.08 -2.16 6.28
CA LEU A 54 9.11 -1.84 5.23
C LEU A 54 9.51 -2.51 3.91
N PRO A 55 8.55 -2.84 3.03
CA PRO A 55 8.87 -3.25 1.68
C PRO A 55 9.65 -2.17 0.95
N ARG A 56 10.71 -2.57 0.24
CA ARG A 56 11.54 -1.66 -0.54
C ARG A 56 10.73 -0.84 -1.55
N SER A 57 9.78 -1.48 -2.23
CA SER A 57 8.88 -0.81 -3.18
C SER A 57 8.03 0.30 -2.56
N LEU A 58 7.63 0.15 -1.30
CA LEU A 58 6.88 1.19 -0.57
C LEU A 58 7.77 2.40 -0.28
N ILE A 59 8.99 2.15 0.20
CA ILE A 59 9.96 3.21 0.47
C ILE A 59 10.28 3.98 -0.82
N GLU A 60 10.59 3.26 -1.91
CA GLU A 60 10.95 3.86 -3.19
C GLU A 60 9.80 4.65 -3.82
N ALA A 61 8.56 4.18 -3.70
CA ALA A 61 7.39 4.90 -4.20
C ALA A 61 7.11 6.20 -3.44
N ILE A 62 7.35 6.22 -2.12
CA ILE A 62 7.27 7.44 -1.31
C ILE A 62 8.39 8.41 -1.69
N GLY A 63 9.62 7.90 -1.81
CA GLY A 63 10.82 8.69 -2.09
C GLY A 63 11.39 9.39 -0.85
N PRO A 64 12.22 10.44 -1.02
CA PRO A 64 13.01 11.04 0.05
C PRO A 64 12.22 11.55 1.24
N ALA A 65 11.06 12.19 1.02
CA ALA A 65 10.21 12.79 2.07
C ALA A 65 11.03 13.54 3.14
N PRO A 66 11.71 14.64 2.78
CA PRO A 66 12.68 15.30 3.66
C PRO A 66 12.08 15.82 4.97
N ARG A 67 10.77 16.08 5.02
CA ARG A 67 10.07 16.46 6.27
C ARG A 67 9.73 15.26 7.15
N ALA A 68 9.88 14.03 6.63
CA ALA A 68 9.73 12.79 7.36
C ALA A 68 11.05 12.33 8.02
N GLY A 69 11.30 12.86 9.22
CA GLY A 69 12.37 12.35 10.08
C GLY A 69 12.07 10.97 10.68
N ARG A 70 13.01 10.45 11.48
CA ARG A 70 12.94 9.13 12.15
C ARG A 70 11.58 8.84 12.83
N PRO A 71 11.00 9.73 13.66
CA PRO A 71 9.76 9.42 14.37
C PRO A 71 8.60 9.14 13.42
N ARG A 72 8.55 9.82 12.28
CA ARG A 72 7.49 9.63 11.27
C ARG A 72 7.63 8.28 10.60
N TRP A 73 8.84 7.89 10.21
CA TRP A 73 9.09 6.57 9.62
C TRP A 73 8.85 5.42 10.59
N ILE A 74 9.15 5.58 11.89
CA ILE A 74 8.75 4.61 12.92
C ILE A 74 7.22 4.49 12.96
N GLY A 75 6.50 5.62 12.99
CA GLY A 75 5.04 5.61 12.93
C GLY A 75 4.51 4.92 11.67
N LEU A 76 5.18 5.06 10.53
CA LEU A 76 4.83 4.34 9.31
C LEU A 76 5.03 2.83 9.45
N VAL A 77 6.13 2.37 10.05
CA VAL A 77 6.36 0.94 10.35
C VAL A 77 5.25 0.38 11.22
N GLU A 78 4.87 1.10 12.29
CA GLU A 78 3.79 0.68 13.19
C GLU A 78 2.45 0.58 12.45
N LYS A 79 2.09 1.61 11.68
CA LYS A 79 0.84 1.61 10.90
C LYS A 79 0.85 0.54 9.83
N TYR A 80 1.95 0.38 9.11
CA TYR A 80 2.11 -0.67 8.11
C TYR A 80 1.99 -2.05 8.76
N THR A 81 2.57 -2.26 9.95
CA THR A 81 2.51 -3.54 10.66
C THR A 81 1.10 -3.85 11.18
N ALA A 82 0.37 -2.85 11.69
CA ALA A 82 -0.96 -3.03 12.25
C ALA A 82 -2.10 -3.02 11.21
N SER A 83 -1.90 -2.43 10.03
CA SER A 83 -2.98 -2.23 9.07
C SER A 83 -3.44 -3.53 8.41
N LYS A 84 -4.76 -3.70 8.26
CA LYS A 84 -5.37 -4.77 7.45
C LYS A 84 -5.32 -4.46 5.95
N ARG A 85 -4.89 -3.25 5.57
CA ARG A 85 -4.88 -2.73 4.20
C ARG A 85 -3.53 -2.88 3.50
N LYS A 86 -2.59 -3.63 4.06
CA LYS A 86 -1.24 -3.82 3.46
C LYS A 86 -1.32 -4.36 2.02
N ALA A 87 -2.24 -5.29 1.77
CA ALA A 87 -2.45 -5.87 0.44
C ALA A 87 -2.92 -4.82 -0.60
N ASP A 88 -3.53 -3.73 -0.14
CA ASP A 88 -4.05 -2.66 -1.01
C ASP A 88 -3.01 -1.59 -1.31
N VAL A 89 -1.88 -1.59 -0.58
CA VAL A 89 -0.86 -0.54 -0.70
C VAL A 89 -0.31 -0.50 -2.13
N SER A 90 -0.09 -1.65 -2.77
CA SER A 90 0.40 -1.72 -4.15
C SER A 90 -0.49 -0.94 -5.13
N ALA A 91 -1.81 -1.01 -4.98
CA ALA A 91 -2.76 -0.26 -5.82
C ALA A 91 -2.70 1.25 -5.56
N LEU A 92 -2.45 1.67 -4.32
CA LEU A 92 -2.21 3.09 -4.02
C LEU A 92 -0.94 3.60 -4.72
N LEU A 93 0.13 2.80 -4.73
CA LEU A 93 1.42 3.23 -5.28
C LEU A 93 1.40 3.41 -6.81
N THR A 94 0.43 2.82 -7.50
CA THR A 94 0.26 2.95 -8.96
C THR A 94 -0.79 3.99 -9.36
N ASP A 95 -1.47 4.61 -8.40
CA ASP A 95 -2.47 5.65 -8.64
C ASP A 95 -1.82 6.91 -9.25
N ARG A 96 -2.41 7.45 -10.32
CA ARG A 96 -1.92 8.67 -10.99
C ARG A 96 -1.90 9.88 -10.07
N GLU A 97 -2.90 10.03 -9.20
CA GLU A 97 -2.93 11.11 -8.23
C GLU A 97 -1.75 10.97 -7.26
N PHE A 98 -1.51 9.76 -6.74
CA PHE A 98 -0.39 9.49 -5.84
C PHE A 98 0.96 9.83 -6.50
N LEU A 99 1.16 9.39 -7.75
CA LEU A 99 2.40 9.65 -8.48
C LEU A 99 2.59 11.14 -8.82
N SER A 100 1.52 11.93 -8.91
CA SER A 100 1.60 13.37 -9.16
C SER A 100 2.02 14.20 -7.92
N LEU A 101 1.93 13.61 -6.71
CA LEU A 101 2.30 14.26 -5.46
C LEU A 101 3.82 14.37 -5.28
N ASP A 102 4.28 15.40 -4.56
CA ASP A 102 5.63 15.45 -4.02
C ASP A 102 5.85 14.38 -2.94
N THR A 103 7.11 14.11 -2.59
CA THR A 103 7.47 12.96 -1.74
C THR A 103 6.97 13.10 -0.29
N ASP A 104 6.86 14.33 0.24
CA ASP A 104 6.29 14.54 1.58
C ASP A 104 4.77 14.31 1.56
N ALA A 105 4.09 14.76 0.50
CA ALA A 105 2.67 14.50 0.30
C ALA A 105 2.37 13.02 0.06
N ARG A 106 3.24 12.30 -0.68
CA ARG A 106 3.16 10.83 -0.82
C ARG A 106 3.27 10.13 0.53
N PHE A 107 4.22 10.54 1.38
CA PHE A 107 4.35 10.01 2.74
C PHE A 107 3.05 10.17 3.54
N LEU A 108 2.47 11.38 3.52
CA LEU A 108 1.20 11.65 4.19
C LEU A 108 0.04 10.81 3.64
N ARG A 109 -0.03 10.64 2.32
CA ARG A 109 -1.05 9.83 1.66
C ARG A 109 -0.98 8.37 2.08
N VAL A 110 0.21 7.77 2.14
CA VAL A 110 0.42 6.41 2.65
C VAL A 110 0.02 6.31 4.13
N MET A 111 0.48 7.24 4.96
CA MET A 111 0.12 7.27 6.39
C MET A 111 -1.39 7.34 6.61
N SER A 112 -2.08 8.20 5.86
CA SER A 112 -3.54 8.34 5.89
C SER A 112 -4.23 7.06 5.44
N PHE A 113 -3.78 6.48 4.32
CA PHE A 113 -4.32 5.24 3.78
C PHE A 113 -4.23 4.06 4.75
N LEU A 114 -3.09 3.92 5.43
CA LEU A 114 -2.85 2.85 6.41
C LEU A 114 -3.59 3.10 7.74
N SER A 115 -3.81 4.37 8.10
CA SER A 115 -4.53 4.78 9.32
C SER A 115 -6.04 4.80 9.15
N ALA A 116 -6.53 4.93 7.91
CA ALA A 116 -7.95 4.84 7.62
C ALA A 116 -8.45 3.46 8.07
N LYS A 117 -9.37 3.46 9.04
CA LYS A 117 -10.21 2.28 9.29
C LYS A 117 -10.76 1.88 7.94
N SER A 118 -10.61 0.61 7.54
CA SER A 118 -11.14 0.14 6.25
C SER A 118 -12.58 0.61 6.18
N VAL A 119 -12.86 1.59 5.31
CA VAL A 119 -14.24 1.97 5.05
C VAL A 119 -14.78 0.74 4.37
N LYS A 120 -15.46 -0.13 5.13
CA LYS A 120 -16.38 -1.07 4.54
C LYS A 120 -17.33 -0.17 3.76
N ARG A 121 -17.20 -0.13 2.42
CA ARG A 121 -18.23 0.49 1.60
C ARG A 121 -19.53 -0.15 2.07
N ARG A 122 -20.50 0.68 2.48
CA ARG A 122 -21.77 0.17 3.00
C ARG A 122 -22.27 -0.86 1.99
N PRO A 123 -22.65 -2.07 2.43
CA PRO A 123 -23.14 -3.09 1.52
C PRO A 123 -24.28 -2.50 0.68
N GLU A 124 -24.15 -2.59 -0.64
CA GLU A 124 -25.16 -2.07 -1.56
C GLU A 124 -26.25 -3.13 -1.71
N THR A 125 -27.49 -2.78 -1.38
CA THR A 125 -28.61 -3.72 -1.53
C THR A 125 -29.16 -3.61 -2.95
N LEU A 126 -28.95 -4.65 -3.75
CA LEU A 126 -29.60 -4.79 -5.05
C LEU A 126 -31.06 -5.20 -4.83
N LYS A 127 -31.96 -4.44 -5.43
CA LYS A 127 -33.40 -4.70 -5.41
C LYS A 127 -33.94 -4.87 -6.82
N SER A 128 -34.98 -5.67 -6.99
CA SER A 128 -35.75 -5.70 -8.23
C SER A 128 -36.55 -4.39 -8.39
N GLU A 129 -37.13 -4.17 -9.57
CA GLU A 129 -38.05 -3.06 -9.82
C GLU A 129 -39.26 -3.08 -8.87
N ALA A 130 -39.69 -4.26 -8.44
CA ALA A 130 -40.75 -4.44 -7.44
C ALA A 130 -40.27 -4.23 -5.99
N GLY A 131 -39.02 -3.81 -5.78
CA GLY A 131 -38.44 -3.54 -4.47
C GLY A 131 -37.97 -4.78 -3.68
N LEU A 132 -38.07 -5.98 -4.26
CA LEU A 132 -37.62 -7.22 -3.63
C LEU A 132 -36.10 -7.22 -3.52
N LYS A 133 -35.57 -7.53 -2.33
CA LYS A 133 -34.12 -7.66 -2.09
C LYS A 133 -33.59 -8.89 -2.82
N LEU A 134 -32.71 -8.68 -3.80
CA LEU A 134 -32.11 -9.74 -4.62
C LEU A 134 -30.77 -10.21 -4.04
N ALA A 135 -29.89 -9.26 -3.73
CA ALA A 135 -28.56 -9.54 -3.21
C ALA A 135 -27.97 -8.33 -2.51
N VAL A 136 -26.91 -8.56 -1.76
CA VAL A 136 -26.08 -7.52 -1.17
C VAL A 136 -24.70 -7.57 -1.82
N VAL A 137 -24.27 -6.45 -2.40
CA VAL A 137 -22.93 -6.33 -2.98
C VAL A 137 -21.99 -5.70 -1.97
N GLU A 138 -21.01 -6.48 -1.57
CA GLU A 138 -19.90 -6.03 -0.75
C GLU A 138 -18.67 -5.83 -1.63
N ARG A 139 -18.15 -4.60 -1.65
CA ARG A 139 -16.91 -4.27 -2.37
C ARG A 139 -15.82 -3.90 -1.38
N THR A 140 -14.71 -4.63 -1.45
CA THR A 140 -13.44 -4.22 -0.87
C THR A 140 -12.50 -3.79 -1.99
N SER A 141 -11.31 -3.33 -1.61
CA SER A 141 -10.17 -3.08 -2.51
C SER A 141 -9.69 -4.31 -3.28
N THR A 142 -9.86 -5.51 -2.73
CA THR A 142 -9.30 -6.76 -3.28
C THR A 142 -10.34 -7.76 -3.75
N LYS A 143 -11.59 -7.63 -3.29
CA LYS A 143 -12.67 -8.55 -3.62
C LYS A 143 -14.00 -7.83 -3.79
N THR A 144 -14.79 -8.31 -4.73
CA THR A 144 -16.23 -8.04 -4.79
C THR A 144 -16.96 -9.33 -4.47
N GLN A 145 -17.90 -9.28 -3.53
CA GLN A 145 -18.75 -10.40 -3.15
C GLN A 145 -20.21 -10.01 -3.37
N ILE A 146 -20.97 -10.89 -3.99
CA ILE A 146 -22.42 -10.77 -4.12
C ILE A 146 -23.02 -11.82 -3.18
N VAL A 147 -23.69 -11.36 -2.13
CA VAL A 147 -24.26 -12.19 -1.08
C VAL A 147 -25.76 -12.30 -1.31
N PHE A 148 -26.22 -13.53 -1.53
CA PHE A 148 -27.64 -13.87 -1.62
C PHE A 148 -28.07 -14.38 -0.24
N GLU A 149 -28.93 -13.63 0.46
CA GLU A 149 -29.44 -14.03 1.77
C GLU A 149 -30.50 -15.12 1.62
N HIS A 150 -30.51 -16.13 2.48
CA HIS A 150 -31.50 -17.21 2.48
C HIS A 150 -32.90 -16.71 2.94
N THR A 151 -33.56 -15.96 2.07
CA THR A 151 -34.98 -15.58 2.18
C THR A 151 -35.77 -16.25 1.05
N ALA A 152 -37.10 -16.28 1.14
CA ALA A 152 -38.02 -17.18 0.43
C ALA A 152 -37.86 -17.33 -1.11
N SER A 153 -37.07 -16.51 -1.81
CA SER A 153 -36.85 -16.60 -3.27
C SER A 153 -35.37 -16.51 -3.69
N ALA A 154 -34.45 -16.43 -2.74
CA ALA A 154 -33.05 -16.11 -3.00
C ALA A 154 -32.12 -17.32 -3.29
N PRO A 155 -32.35 -18.56 -2.79
CA PRO A 155 -31.48 -19.70 -3.09
C PRO A 155 -31.48 -20.09 -4.58
N GLU A 156 -32.65 -20.25 -5.18
CA GLU A 156 -32.80 -20.62 -6.60
C GLU A 156 -32.25 -19.53 -7.53
N PHE A 157 -32.49 -18.27 -7.19
CA PHE A 157 -31.93 -17.15 -7.94
C PHE A 157 -30.40 -17.10 -7.84
N ALA A 158 -29.82 -17.42 -6.68
CA ALA A 158 -28.37 -17.49 -6.51
C ALA A 158 -27.75 -18.59 -7.39
N GLU A 159 -28.38 -19.77 -7.45
CA GLU A 159 -27.95 -20.87 -8.33
C GLU A 159 -28.08 -20.50 -9.81
N PHE A 160 -29.20 -19.87 -10.18
CA PHE A 160 -29.37 -19.35 -11.54
C PHE A 160 -28.26 -18.36 -11.90
N VAL A 161 -28.02 -17.35 -11.07
CA VAL A 161 -26.95 -16.36 -11.31
C VAL A 161 -25.59 -17.05 -11.44
N ALA A 162 -25.28 -18.01 -10.56
CA ALA A 162 -24.04 -18.78 -10.63
C ALA A 162 -23.91 -19.54 -11.97
N SER A 163 -25.00 -20.15 -12.45
CA SER A 163 -25.03 -20.84 -13.76
C SER A 163 -24.80 -19.90 -14.94
N GLN A 164 -25.21 -18.63 -14.83
CA GLN A 164 -25.08 -17.63 -15.89
C GLN A 164 -23.72 -16.93 -15.91
N LEU A 165 -22.89 -17.05 -14.86
CA LEU A 165 -21.64 -16.30 -14.73
C LEU A 165 -20.69 -16.46 -15.93
N ALA A 166 -20.59 -17.67 -16.47
CA ALA A 166 -19.73 -17.93 -17.64
C ALA A 166 -20.18 -17.15 -18.88
N GLU A 167 -21.49 -17.06 -19.11
CA GLU A 167 -22.05 -16.36 -20.24
C GLU A 167 -22.00 -14.84 -20.05
N LEU A 168 -22.33 -14.35 -18.84
CA LEU A 168 -22.16 -12.95 -18.47
C LEU A 168 -20.72 -12.46 -18.68
N HIS A 169 -19.74 -13.31 -18.37
CA HIS A 169 -18.33 -13.00 -18.61
C HIS A 169 -18.01 -12.88 -20.11
N LYS A 170 -18.53 -13.76 -20.97
CA LYS A 170 -18.36 -13.63 -22.43
C LYS A 170 -18.96 -12.34 -22.97
N ILE A 171 -20.20 -12.02 -22.55
CA ILE A 171 -20.90 -10.79 -22.93
C ILE A 171 -20.08 -9.57 -22.49
N PHE A 172 -19.49 -9.60 -21.30
CA PHE A 172 -18.64 -8.52 -20.82
C PHE A 172 -17.39 -8.33 -21.69
N LEU A 173 -16.73 -9.42 -22.10
CA LEU A 173 -15.54 -9.38 -22.96
C LEU A 173 -15.85 -8.91 -24.39
N SER A 174 -17.06 -9.16 -24.89
CA SER A 174 -17.48 -8.71 -26.23
C SER A 174 -17.90 -7.24 -26.29
N ARG A 175 -17.96 -6.54 -25.15
CA ARG A 175 -18.29 -5.10 -25.14
C ARG A 175 -17.09 -4.27 -25.62
N PRO A 176 -17.31 -3.27 -26.48
CA PRO A 176 -16.26 -2.32 -26.84
C PRO A 176 -15.79 -1.60 -25.57
N LYS A 177 -14.47 -1.45 -25.41
CA LYS A 177 -13.89 -0.69 -24.30
C LYS A 177 -14.20 0.79 -24.52
N THR A 178 -15.07 1.35 -23.68
CA THR A 178 -15.32 2.79 -23.59
C THR A 178 -14.16 3.50 -22.90
#